data_AF-C8CB62-F1
#
_entry.id   AF-C8CB62-F1
#
_cell.length_a   1.000
_cell.length_b   1.000
_cell.length_c   1.000
_cell.angle_alpha   90.00
_cell.angle_beta   90.00
_cell.angle_gamma   90.00
#
_symmetry.space_group_name_H-M   'P 1'
#
loop_
_entity.id
_entity.type
_entity.pdbx_description
1 polymer ?
#
loop_
_entity_poly.entity_id
_entity_poly.type
_entity_poly.pdbx_seq_one_letter_code
_entity_poly.pdbx_strand_id
1 'polypeptide(L)'
;MSASQSAVRSRAEAVSASRTLDYMILFTLFFIILGGYHIHFMLTGGDWDFWSDWKDRRLWVTVCPIVGITFPAAVQAVLWSRYRIAWGATVSILGLLFGE
;
A
#
# COMPACT_ATOMS: atom_id res chain seq x y z
N MET A 1 -43.48 12.18 4.13
CA MET A 1 -42.48 11.50 3.30
C MET A 1 -41.35 12.49 3.03
N SER A 2 -40.21 12.36 3.74
CA SER A 2 -39.05 13.23 3.49
C SER A 2 -38.41 12.78 2.18
N ALA A 3 -38.42 13.62 1.16
CA ALA A 3 -37.60 13.38 -0.02
C ALA A 3 -36.14 13.50 0.42
N SER A 4 -35.38 12.41 0.33
CA SER A 4 -33.95 12.42 0.63
C SER A 4 -33.26 13.44 -0.28
N GLN A 5 -32.73 14.51 0.31
CA GLN A 5 -31.97 15.53 -0.40
C GLN A 5 -30.64 14.92 -0.89
N SER A 6 -30.32 15.10 -2.16
CA SER A 6 -29.14 14.50 -2.79
C SER A 6 -27.93 15.44 -2.76
N ALA A 7 -26.73 14.89 -2.54
CA ALA A 7 -25.46 15.62 -2.66
C ALA A 7 -25.05 15.90 -4.12
N VAL A 8 -25.70 15.23 -5.09
CA VAL A 8 -25.41 15.33 -6.52
C VAL A 8 -26.70 15.53 -7.32
N ARG A 9 -26.59 16.12 -8.51
CA ARG A 9 -27.72 16.48 -9.37
C ARG A 9 -28.07 15.40 -10.39
N SER A 10 -27.16 14.47 -10.66
CA SER A 10 -27.39 13.36 -11.60
C SER A 10 -26.66 12.08 -11.23
N ARG A 11 -27.08 10.94 -11.79
CA ARG A 11 -26.40 9.65 -11.63
C ARG A 11 -24.98 9.68 -12.22
N ALA A 12 -24.78 10.35 -13.35
CA ALA A 12 -23.46 10.48 -13.98
C ALA A 12 -22.48 11.24 -13.08
N GLU A 13 -22.95 12.31 -12.43
CA GLU A 13 -22.18 13.06 -11.45
C GLU A 13 -21.82 12.21 -10.23
N ALA A 14 -22.76 11.40 -9.72
CA ALA A 14 -22.51 10.49 -8.60
C ALA A 14 -21.36 9.50 -8.90
N VAL A 15 -21.39 8.88 -10.08
CA VAL A 15 -20.35 7.92 -10.50
C VAL A 15 -19.02 8.62 -10.71
N SER A 16 -19.02 9.78 -11.38
CA SER A 16 -17.80 10.56 -11.62
C SER A 16 -17.13 11.00 -10.32
N ALA A 17 -17.92 11.51 -9.36
CA ALA A 17 -17.42 11.90 -8.05
C ALA A 17 -16.84 10.69 -7.28
N SER A 18 -17.54 9.55 -7.30
CA SER A 18 -17.06 8.31 -6.67
C SER A 18 -15.74 7.84 -7.27
N ARG A 19 -15.58 7.88 -8.60
CA ARG A 19 -14.33 7.45 -9.26
C ARG A 19 -13.19 8.43 -9.03
N THR A 20 -13.48 9.72 -8.96
CA THR A 20 -12.49 10.72 -8.55
C THR A 20 -11.94 10.42 -7.16
N LEU A 21 -12.82 10.06 -6.22
CA LEU A 21 -12.40 9.64 -4.87
C LEU A 21 -11.56 8.36 -4.89
N ASP A 22 -11.92 7.36 -5.70
CA ASP A 22 -11.11 6.13 -5.84
C ASP A 22 -9.65 6.47 -6.20
N TYR A 23 -9.44 7.38 -7.16
CA TYR A 23 -8.09 7.81 -7.55
C TYR A 23 -7.37 8.61 -6.47
N MET A 24 -8.06 9.53 -5.81
CA MET A 24 -7.47 10.32 -4.72
C MET A 24 -7.04 9.44 -3.55
N ILE A 25 -7.90 8.49 -3.16
CA ILE A 25 -7.62 7.52 -2.09
C ILE A 25 -6.46 6.63 -2.50
N LEU A 26 -6.47 6.07 -3.71
CA LEU A 26 -5.40 5.21 -4.21
C LEU A 26 -4.05 5.93 -4.19
N PHE A 27 -3.99 7.15 -4.74
CA PHE A 27 -2.79 7.97 -4.79
C PHE A 27 -2.25 8.27 -3.38
N THR A 28 -3.13 8.69 -2.48
CA THR A 28 -2.76 9.05 -1.11
C THR A 28 -2.26 7.83 -0.32
N LEU A 29 -3.00 6.72 -0.37
CA LEU A 29 -2.62 5.50 0.33
C LEU A 29 -1.31 4.94 -0.22
N PHE A 30 -1.07 5.00 -1.54
CA PHE A 30 0.18 4.56 -2.14
C PHE A 30 1.39 5.28 -1.54
N PHE A 31 1.39 6.61 -1.48
CA PHE A 31 2.54 7.35 -0.95
C PHE A 31 2.69 7.25 0.58
N ILE A 32 1.60 7.10 1.32
CA ILE A 32 1.67 6.85 2.77
C ILE A 32 2.28 5.48 3.04
N ILE A 33 1.82 4.44 2.33
CA ILE A 33 2.35 3.08 2.47
C ILE A 33 3.81 3.06 2.03
N LEU A 34 4.15 3.67 0.88
CA LEU A 34 5.52 3.81 0.40
C LEU A 34 6.41 4.44 1.45
N GLY A 35 6.08 5.64 1.94
CA GLY A 35 6.93 6.36 2.88
C GLY A 35 7.14 5.59 4.18
N GLY A 36 6.06 5.07 4.75
CA GLY A 36 6.15 4.28 5.99
C GLY A 36 6.92 2.98 5.82
N TYR A 37 6.65 2.25 4.74
CA TYR A 37 7.27 0.94 4.49
C TYR A 37 8.73 1.08 4.11
N HIS A 38 9.06 2.06 3.27
CA HIS A 38 10.44 2.34 2.87
C HIS A 38 11.30 2.72 4.08
N ILE A 39 10.82 3.59 4.97
CA ILE A 39 11.55 3.93 6.22
C ILE A 39 11.74 2.67 7.08
N HIS A 40 10.68 1.89 7.29
CA HIS A 40 10.77 0.66 8.09
C HIS A 40 11.77 -0.33 7.49
N PHE A 41 11.72 -0.57 6.19
CA PHE A 41 12.57 -1.54 5.51
C PHE A 41 14.03 -1.04 5.47
N MET A 42 14.25 0.23 5.13
CA MET A 42 15.57 0.86 5.12
C MET A 42 16.29 0.72 6.47
N LEU A 43 15.57 0.92 7.59
CA LEU A 43 16.16 0.88 8.93
C LEU A 43 16.35 -0.54 9.49
N THR A 44 15.76 -1.58 8.88
CA THR A 44 15.76 -2.93 9.44
C THR A 44 16.40 -3.99 8.53
N GLY A 45 16.21 -3.88 7.22
CA GLY A 45 16.77 -4.77 6.20
C GLY A 45 17.54 -4.06 5.09
N GLY A 46 17.52 -2.72 5.06
CA GLY A 46 18.06 -1.91 3.96
C GLY A 46 19.53 -2.12 3.67
N ASP A 47 20.36 -2.38 4.68
CA ASP A 47 21.80 -2.60 4.46
C ASP A 47 22.08 -3.81 3.55
N TRP A 48 21.32 -4.91 3.70
CA TRP A 48 21.44 -6.07 2.80
C TRP A 48 20.84 -5.80 1.43
N ASP A 49 19.92 -4.85 1.33
CA ASP A 49 19.26 -4.51 0.09
C ASP A 49 20.08 -3.55 -0.78
N PHE A 50 20.86 -2.65 -0.18
CA PHE A 50 21.72 -1.71 -0.91
C PHE A 50 22.89 -2.38 -1.64
N TRP A 51 23.57 -3.34 -1.01
CA TRP A 51 24.86 -3.81 -1.50
C TRP A 51 24.78 -5.23 -2.07
N SER A 52 25.39 -5.46 -3.23
CA SER A 52 25.38 -6.79 -3.87
C SER A 52 26.23 -7.82 -3.12
N ASP A 53 27.32 -7.39 -2.49
CA ASP A 53 28.24 -8.20 -1.71
C ASP A 53 27.73 -8.51 -0.29
N TRP A 54 26.67 -7.83 0.15
CA TRP A 54 25.98 -8.13 1.41
C TRP A 54 24.90 -9.19 1.26
N LYS A 55 24.42 -9.49 0.04
CA LYS A 55 23.36 -10.46 -0.24
C LYS A 55 23.84 -11.91 -0.07
N ASP A 56 24.07 -12.30 1.17
CA ASP A 56 24.60 -13.60 1.55
C ASP A 56 23.49 -14.67 1.67
N ARG A 57 23.92 -15.93 1.85
CA ARG A 57 23.01 -17.09 1.93
C ARG A 57 22.43 -17.35 3.31
N ARG A 58 22.74 -16.52 4.32
CA ARG A 58 22.23 -16.69 5.68
C ARG A 58 21.44 -15.47 6.15
N LEU A 59 22.05 -14.29 6.18
CA LEU A 59 21.42 -13.11 6.77
C LEU A 59 20.42 -12.48 5.80
N TRP A 60 20.79 -12.21 4.55
CA TRP A 60 19.87 -11.62 3.55
C TRP A 60 18.61 -12.47 3.35
N VAL A 61 18.77 -13.79 3.15
CA VAL A 61 17.65 -14.73 2.96
C VAL A 61 16.75 -14.88 4.20
N THR A 62 17.19 -14.42 5.38
CA THR A 62 16.43 -14.50 6.62
C THR A 62 15.80 -13.15 6.97
N VAL A 63 16.60 -12.08 7.00
CA VAL A 63 16.17 -10.75 7.44
C VAL A 63 15.17 -10.15 6.46
N CYS A 64 15.49 -10.12 5.16
CA CYS A 64 14.66 -9.43 4.16
C CYS A 64 13.21 -9.98 4.11
N PRO A 65 12.97 -11.31 4.10
CA PRO A 65 11.60 -11.83 4.16
C PRO A 65 10.87 -11.50 5.48
N ILE A 66 11.56 -11.60 6.63
CA ILE A 66 10.96 -11.35 7.95
C ILE A 66 10.51 -9.90 8.08
N VAL A 67 11.38 -8.95 7.75
CA VAL A 67 11.05 -7.53 7.87
C VAL A 67 10.15 -7.07 6.73
N GLY A 68 10.29 -7.68 5.55
CA GLY A 68 9.50 -7.39 4.36
C GLY A 68 8.02 -7.76 4.49
N ILE A 69 7.63 -8.82 5.20
CA ILE A 69 6.21 -9.25 5.25
C ILE A 69 5.30 -8.31 6.07
N THR A 70 5.87 -7.43 6.89
CA THR A 70 5.17 -6.59 7.88
C THR A 70 4.07 -5.71 7.27
N PHE A 71 4.42 -4.81 6.35
CA PHE A 71 3.46 -3.91 5.69
C PHE A 71 2.49 -4.64 4.75
N PRO A 72 2.91 -5.63 3.93
CA PRO A 72 1.98 -6.49 3.20
C PRO A 72 0.88 -7.07 4.09
N ALA A 73 1.23 -7.62 5.26
CA ALA A 73 0.24 -8.17 6.18
C ALA A 73 -0.70 -7.08 6.75
N ALA A 74 -0.16 -5.93 7.17
CA ALA A 74 -0.94 -4.83 7.73
C ALA A 74 -1.93 -4.23 6.72
N VAL A 75 -1.47 -3.96 5.49
CA VAL A 75 -2.30 -3.40 4.42
C VAL A 75 -3.35 -4.43 3.96
N GLN A 76 -2.94 -5.68 3.77
CA GLN A 76 -3.87 -6.75 3.40
C GLN A 76 -4.96 -6.94 4.46
N ALA A 77 -4.64 -6.85 5.75
CA ALA A 77 -5.61 -6.99 6.83
C ALA A 77 -6.77 -5.99 6.69
N VAL A 78 -6.50 -4.72 6.34
CA VAL A 78 -7.54 -3.71 6.16
C VAL A 78 -8.22 -3.83 4.80
N LEU A 79 -7.46 -3.88 3.71
CA LEU A 79 -8.01 -3.88 2.36
C LEU A 79 -8.88 -5.11 2.08
N TRP A 80 -8.46 -6.28 2.56
CA TRP A 80 -9.23 -7.50 2.39
C TRP A 80 -10.46 -7.55 3.29
N SER A 81 -10.30 -7.29 4.60
CA SER A 81 -11.40 -7.46 5.56
C SER A 81 -12.51 -6.43 5.38
N ARG A 82 -12.18 -5.21 4.96
CA ARG A 82 -13.14 -4.09 4.85
C ARG A 82 -13.68 -3.88 3.46
N TYR A 83 -12.86 -4.10 2.43
CA TYR A 83 -13.19 -3.73 1.05
C TYR A 83 -13.10 -4.89 0.07
N ARG A 84 -12.70 -6.10 0.52
CA ARG A 84 -12.44 -7.27 -0.34
C ARG A 84 -11.48 -6.99 -1.49
N ILE A 85 -10.57 -6.04 -1.27
CA ILE A 85 -9.50 -5.70 -2.19
C ILE A 85 -8.33 -6.67 -1.96
N ALA A 86 -7.91 -7.35 -3.02
CA ALA A 86 -6.95 -8.47 -2.94
C ALA A 86 -5.50 -8.10 -3.32
N TRP A 87 -5.18 -6.82 -3.47
CA TRP A 87 -3.86 -6.34 -3.92
C TRP A 87 -3.03 -5.64 -2.82
N GLY A 88 -3.34 -5.87 -1.54
CA GLY A 88 -2.67 -5.20 -0.41
C GLY A 88 -1.17 -5.53 -0.28
N ALA A 89 -0.77 -6.78 -0.49
CA ALA A 89 0.64 -7.13 -0.53
C ALA A 89 1.37 -6.49 -1.72
N THR A 90 0.75 -6.53 -2.91
CA THR A 90 1.34 -5.99 -4.13
C THR A 90 1.52 -4.48 -4.07
N VAL A 91 0.55 -3.70 -3.57
CA VAL A 91 0.72 -2.24 -3.46
C VAL A 91 1.82 -1.86 -2.48
N SER A 92 1.99 -2.60 -1.38
CA SER A 92 3.09 -2.37 -0.45
C SER A 92 4.44 -2.61 -1.12
N ILE A 93 4.63 -3.74 -1.80
CA ILE A 93 5.90 -4.07 -2.48
C ILE A 93 6.17 -3.14 -3.66
N LEU A 94 5.17 -2.78 -4.46
CA LEU A 94 5.34 -1.78 -5.52
C LEU A 94 5.70 -0.41 -4.95
N GLY A 95 5.13 -0.04 -3.80
CA GLY A 95 5.51 1.18 -3.09
C GLY A 95 6.98 1.15 -2.69
N LEU A 96 7.43 0.06 -2.06
CA LEU A 96 8.84 -0.11 -1.66
C LEU A 96 9.80 0.01 -2.85
N LEU A 97 9.59 -0.81 -3.88
CA LEU A 97 10.45 -0.84 -5.09
C LEU A 97 10.42 0.46 -5.90
N PHE A 98 9.37 1.28 -5.77
CA PHE A 98 9.32 2.59 -6.40
C PHE A 98 10.15 3.63 -5.62
N GLY A 99 10.32 3.44 -4.31
CA GLY A 99 11.08 4.33 -3.44
C GLY A 99 12.57 4.01 -3.31
N GLU A 100 12.96 2.75 -3.54
CA GLU A 100 14.34 2.26 -3.58
C GLU A 100 15.11 2.74 -4.82
#